data_AF-A0A3S4GIN9-F1
#
_entry.id   AF-A0A3S4GIN9-F1
#
_cell.length_a   1.000
_cell.length_b   1.000
_cell.length_c   1.000
_cell.angle_alpha   90.00
_cell.angle_beta   90.00
_cell.angle_gamma   90.00
#
_symmetry.space_group_name_H-M   'P 1'
#
loop_
_entity.id
_entity.type
_entity.pdbx_description
1 polymer ?
#
loop_
_entity_poly.entity_id
_entity_poly.type
_entity_poly.pdbx_seq_one_letter_code
_entity_poly.pdbx_strand_id
1 'polypeptide(L)'
;MTRPELGPRAIDAYNRLARELAAFNFVLRKTRPGGTVAGETLMALNGLINIANRLFRRHPDLPRFLPVDVGIPMAMADLSVIIARLTLAALLYQERYRHLTASARPYVFNHDPPAD
;
A
#
# COMPACT_ATOMS: atom_id res chain seq x y z
N MET A 1 -24.26 15.72 9.61
CA MET A 1 -23.07 15.48 8.77
C MET A 1 -23.12 14.06 8.28
N THR A 2 -23.36 13.84 6.98
CA THR A 2 -23.33 12.52 6.34
C THR A 2 -21.91 11.98 6.38
N ARG A 3 -21.72 10.75 6.88
CA ARG A 3 -20.40 10.10 6.90
C ARG A 3 -19.97 9.84 5.45
N PRO A 4 -18.68 10.02 5.10
CA PRO A 4 -18.24 9.75 3.74
C PRO A 4 -18.40 8.25 3.44
N GLU A 5 -19.09 7.95 2.33
CA GLU A 5 -19.30 6.59 1.83
C GLU A 5 -18.31 6.27 0.69
N LEU A 6 -17.81 5.04 0.66
CA LEU A 6 -17.01 4.52 -0.45
C LEU A 6 -17.87 3.68 -1.36
N GLY A 7 -17.78 3.94 -2.67
CA GLY A 7 -18.37 3.04 -3.66
C GLY A 7 -17.66 1.68 -3.68
N PRO A 8 -18.33 0.60 -4.11
CA PRO A 8 -17.77 -0.77 -4.13
C PRO A 8 -16.42 -0.88 -4.85
N ARG A 9 -16.26 -0.18 -5.98
CA ARG A 9 -15.01 -0.15 -6.75
C ARG A 9 -13.82 0.43 -5.98
N ALA A 10 -14.06 1.36 -5.07
CA ALA A 10 -13.01 1.95 -4.24
C ALA A 10 -12.61 0.99 -3.11
N ILE A 11 -13.58 0.27 -2.54
CA ILE A 11 -13.34 -0.78 -1.54
C ILE A 11 -12.48 -1.90 -2.14
N ASP A 12 -12.84 -2.41 -3.33
CA ASP A 12 -12.06 -3.46 -3.99
C ASP A 12 -10.64 -3.01 -4.33
N ALA A 13 -10.50 -1.78 -4.83
CA ALA A 13 -9.19 -1.21 -5.12
C ALA A 13 -8.33 -1.03 -3.85
N TYR A 14 -8.94 -0.61 -2.74
CA TYR A 14 -8.27 -0.52 -1.45
C TYR A 14 -7.85 -1.90 -0.94
N ASN A 15 -8.73 -2.89 -0.99
CA ASN A 15 -8.43 -4.26 -0.56
C ASN A 15 -7.28 -4.88 -1.37
N ARG A 16 -7.24 -4.63 -2.68
CA ARG A 16 -6.13 -5.07 -3.53
C ARG A 16 -4.82 -4.38 -3.11
N LEU A 17 -4.83 -3.06 -2.96
CA LEU A 17 -3.66 -2.29 -2.50
C LEU A 17 -3.14 -2.80 -1.15
N ALA A 18 -4.02 -3.02 -0.18
CA ALA A 18 -3.66 -3.46 1.16
C ALA A 18 -3.02 -4.86 1.16
N ARG A 19 -3.56 -5.81 0.37
CA ARG A 19 -2.98 -7.16 0.25
C ARG A 19 -1.59 -7.16 -0.36
N GLU A 20 -1.41 -6.40 -1.44
CA GLU A 20 -0.11 -6.29 -2.12
C GLU A 20 0.93 -5.63 -1.19
N LEU A 21 0.56 -4.55 -0.49
CA LEU A 21 1.45 -3.93 0.50
C LEU A 21 1.80 -4.89 1.64
N ALA A 22 0.87 -5.72 2.10
CA ALA A 22 1.16 -6.73 3.11
C ALA A 22 2.17 -7.78 2.58
N ALA A 23 2.02 -8.22 1.33
CA ALA A 23 2.95 -9.15 0.69
C ALA A 23 4.36 -8.54 0.56
N PHE A 24 4.47 -7.30 0.08
CA PHE A 24 5.75 -6.58 0.00
C PHE A 24 6.40 -6.45 1.37
N ASN A 25 5.66 -5.99 2.39
CA ASN A 25 6.17 -5.86 3.75
C ASN A 25 6.63 -7.20 4.33
N PHE A 26 5.89 -8.29 4.06
CA PHE A 26 6.27 -9.63 4.49
C PHE A 26 7.60 -10.06 3.86
N VAL A 27 7.77 -9.90 2.54
CA VAL A 27 9.01 -10.24 1.83
C VAL A 27 10.17 -9.41 2.37
N LEU A 28 10.01 -8.09 2.50
CA LEU A 28 11.06 -7.20 3.02
C LEU A 28 11.51 -7.59 4.43
N ARG A 29 10.56 -7.93 5.32
CA ARG A 29 10.87 -8.33 6.71
C ARG A 29 11.50 -9.71 6.81
N LYS A 30 10.94 -10.70 6.09
CA LYS A 30 11.32 -12.11 6.21
C LYS A 30 12.61 -12.42 5.48
N THR A 31 12.76 -11.92 4.25
CA THR A 31 13.90 -12.27 3.39
C THR A 31 15.07 -11.31 3.51
N ARG A 32 14.84 -10.10 4.05
CA ARG A 32 15.82 -9.01 4.18
C ARG A 32 16.72 -8.89 2.93
N PRO A 33 16.09 -8.74 1.74
CA PRO A 33 16.84 -8.82 0.50
C PRO A 33 17.83 -7.64 0.43
N GLY A 34 19.00 -7.89 -0.15
CA GLY A 34 20.04 -6.89 -0.38
C GLY A 34 20.20 -6.55 -1.85
N GLY A 35 20.97 -5.51 -2.14
CA GLY A 35 21.33 -5.13 -3.50
C GLY A 35 20.28 -4.30 -4.24
N THR A 36 20.30 -4.41 -5.56
CA THR A 36 19.43 -3.65 -6.47
C THR A 36 18.09 -4.35 -6.67
N VAL A 37 17.06 -3.54 -6.87
CA VAL A 37 15.70 -4.00 -7.14
C VAL A 37 15.56 -4.29 -8.64
N ALA A 38 15.06 -5.47 -8.98
CA ALA A 38 14.78 -5.85 -10.37
C ALA A 38 13.67 -4.99 -10.99
N GLY A 39 13.73 -4.79 -12.30
CA GLY A 39 12.79 -3.94 -13.04
C GLY A 39 11.33 -4.39 -12.91
N GLU A 40 11.09 -5.69 -12.85
CA GLU A 40 9.75 -6.27 -12.66
C GLU A 40 9.13 -5.83 -11.32
N THR A 41 9.93 -5.79 -10.27
CA THR A 41 9.50 -5.30 -8.95
C THR A 41 9.20 -3.80 -8.99
N LEU A 42 9.97 -3.02 -9.74
CA LEU A 42 9.71 -1.59 -9.94
C LEU A 42 8.44 -1.34 -10.76
N MET A 43 8.14 -2.19 -11.76
CA MET A 43 6.87 -2.16 -12.49
C MET A 43 5.69 -2.47 -11.57
N ALA A 44 5.81 -3.49 -10.72
CA ALA A 44 4.79 -3.81 -9.72
C ALA A 44 4.56 -2.65 -8.74
N LEU A 45 5.64 -2.03 -8.25
CA LEU A 45 5.59 -0.85 -7.39
C LEU A 45 4.84 0.31 -8.08
N ASN A 46 5.13 0.60 -9.35
CA ASN A 46 4.44 1.63 -10.12
C ASN A 46 2.93 1.34 -10.26
N GLY A 47 2.54 0.07 -10.38
CA GLY A 47 1.14 -0.35 -10.31
C GLY A 47 0.48 0.04 -8.99
N LEU A 48 1.15 -0.21 -7.86
CA LEU A 48 0.66 0.16 -6.53
C LEU A 48 0.56 1.68 -6.33
N ILE A 49 1.56 2.42 -6.79
CA ILE A 49 1.58 3.89 -6.77
C ILE A 49 0.38 4.45 -7.54
N ASN A 50 0.06 3.89 -8.71
CA ASN A 50 -1.09 4.32 -9.50
C ASN A 50 -2.43 4.05 -8.79
N ILE A 51 -2.58 2.87 -8.16
CA ILE A 51 -3.79 2.54 -7.39
C ILE A 51 -3.93 3.49 -6.19
N ALA A 52 -2.86 3.68 -5.42
CA ALA A 52 -2.81 4.59 -4.28
C ALA A 52 -3.19 6.02 -4.69
N ASN A 53 -2.54 6.58 -5.71
CA ASN A 53 -2.85 7.91 -6.22
C ASN A 53 -4.31 8.05 -6.68
N ARG A 54 -4.89 7.00 -7.29
CA ARG A 54 -6.30 7.01 -7.71
C ARG A 54 -7.25 7.06 -6.51
N LEU A 55 -6.96 6.29 -5.46
CA LEU A 55 -7.74 6.27 -4.21
C LEU A 55 -7.61 7.59 -3.45
N PHE A 56 -6.40 8.12 -3.36
CA PHE A 56 -6.07 9.29 -2.52
C PHE A 56 -6.37 10.62 -3.21
N ARG A 57 -6.66 10.63 -4.53
CA ARG A 57 -6.87 11.86 -5.33
C ARG A 57 -7.84 12.88 -4.73
N ARG A 58 -8.87 12.45 -4.00
CA ARG A 58 -9.88 13.33 -3.39
C ARG A 58 -9.60 13.67 -1.92
N HIS A 59 -8.42 13.31 -1.42
CA HIS A 59 -8.00 13.46 -0.03
C HIS A 59 -6.77 14.37 0.03
N PRO A 60 -6.94 15.67 0.29
CA PRO A 60 -5.85 16.65 0.22
C PRO A 60 -4.77 16.43 1.29
N ASP A 61 -5.09 15.72 2.36
CA ASP A 61 -4.19 15.35 3.44
C ASP A 61 -3.36 14.10 3.16
N LEU A 62 -3.69 13.34 2.11
CA LEU A 62 -2.94 12.15 1.72
C LEU A 62 -1.90 12.47 0.65
N PRO A 63 -0.71 11.83 0.72
CA PRO A 63 0.37 12.11 -0.21
C PRO A 63 0.04 11.63 -1.62
N ARG A 64 0.56 12.36 -2.61
CA ARG A 64 0.69 11.89 -3.99
C ARG A 64 2.09 11.32 -4.20
N PHE A 65 2.16 10.12 -4.75
CA PHE A 65 3.40 9.43 -5.02
C PHE A 65 3.82 9.63 -6.47
N LEU A 66 5.13 9.81 -6.71
CA LEU A 66 5.68 9.84 -8.05
C LEU A 66 6.02 8.41 -8.50
N PRO A 67 5.77 8.04 -9.76
CA PRO A 67 6.24 6.78 -10.30
C PRO A 67 7.77 6.74 -10.27
N VAL A 68 8.32 5.55 -10.10
CA VAL A 68 9.76 5.29 -10.14
C VAL A 68 10.18 5.01 -11.58
N ASP A 69 11.40 5.39 -11.93
CA ASP A 69 11.98 5.01 -13.22
C ASP A 69 12.47 3.56 -13.14
N VAL A 70 12.04 2.72 -14.08
CA VAL A 70 12.41 1.30 -14.15
C VAL A 70 13.79 1.11 -14.78
N GLY A 71 14.28 2.10 -15.53
CA GLY A 71 15.62 2.09 -16.14
C GLY A 71 16.74 2.51 -15.18
N ILE A 72 16.40 3.04 -14.00
CA ILE A 72 17.37 3.49 -13.00
C ILE A 72 17.48 2.43 -11.89
N PRO A 73 18.69 1.92 -11.58
CA PRO A 73 18.87 1.00 -10.46
C PRO A 73 18.37 1.62 -9.15
N MET A 74 17.44 0.93 -8.50
CA MET A 74 16.93 1.31 -7.18
C MET A 74 17.55 0.41 -6.12
N ALA A 75 18.02 0.99 -5.02
CA ALA A 75 18.48 0.21 -3.88
C ALA A 75 17.28 -0.34 -3.09
N MET A 76 17.45 -1.51 -2.47
CA MET A 76 16.39 -2.10 -1.62
C MET A 76 15.98 -1.20 -0.44
N ALA A 77 16.90 -0.35 0.05
CA ALA A 77 16.61 0.64 1.09
C ALA A 77 15.58 1.68 0.60
N ASP A 78 15.75 2.20 -0.63
CA ASP A 78 14.82 3.17 -1.22
C ASP A 78 13.44 2.54 -1.47
N LEU A 79 13.41 1.30 -1.97
CA LEU A 79 12.15 0.55 -2.09
C LEU A 79 11.44 0.43 -0.73
N SER A 80 12.18 0.08 0.31
CA SER A 80 11.62 -0.08 1.66
C SER A 80 11.01 1.24 2.18
N VAL A 81 11.67 2.38 1.93
CA VAL A 81 11.14 3.70 2.27
C VAL A 81 9.84 3.99 1.51
N ILE A 82 9.78 3.71 0.21
CA ILE A 82 8.57 3.94 -0.59
C ILE A 82 7.42 3.05 -0.09
N ILE A 83 7.67 1.76 0.14
CA ILE A 83 6.66 0.83 0.66
C ILE A 83 6.16 1.26 2.05
N ALA A 84 7.04 1.71 2.93
CA ALA A 84 6.65 2.23 4.25
C ALA A 84 5.73 3.46 4.13
N ARG A 85 6.06 4.41 3.24
CA ARG A 85 5.23 5.61 3.00
C ARG A 85 3.87 5.26 2.38
N LEU A 86 3.82 4.32 1.43
CA LEU A 86 2.57 3.81 0.86
C LEU A 86 1.71 3.12 1.92
N THR A 87 2.33 2.32 2.79
CA THR A 87 1.66 1.63 3.90
C THR A 87 1.03 2.63 4.88
N LEU A 88 1.79 3.67 5.28
CA LEU A 88 1.26 4.71 6.17
C LEU A 88 0.07 5.45 5.54
N ALA A 89 0.17 5.83 4.26
CA ALA A 89 -0.92 6.49 3.55
C ALA A 89 -2.17 5.61 3.45
N ALA A 90 -1.99 4.31 3.19
CA ALA A 90 -3.08 3.34 3.16
C ALA A 90 -3.76 3.19 4.54
N LEU A 91 -3.00 3.18 5.62
CA LEU A 91 -3.54 3.14 7.00
C LEU A 91 -4.35 4.40 7.33
N LEU A 92 -3.85 5.58 6.97
CA LEU A 92 -4.58 6.85 7.16
C LEU A 92 -5.90 6.87 6.37
N TYR A 93 -5.87 6.37 5.14
CA TYR A 93 -7.07 6.18 4.34
C TYR A 93 -8.05 5.21 4.99
N GLN A 94 -7.57 4.08 5.52
CA GLN A 94 -8.40 3.10 6.22
C GLN A 94 -9.06 3.68 7.45
N GLU A 95 -8.34 4.43 8.28
CA GLU A 95 -8.86 5.01 9.52
C GLU A 95 -10.04 5.95 9.24
N ARG A 96 -9.97 6.73 8.16
CA ARG A 96 -11.07 7.61 7.70
C ARG A 96 -12.35 6.85 7.32
N TYR A 97 -12.22 5.61 6.86
CA TYR A 97 -13.33 4.78 6.38
C TYR A 97 -13.59 3.56 7.25
N ARG A 98 -13.04 3.56 8.48
CA ARG A 98 -13.13 2.44 9.43
C ARG A 98 -14.57 2.06 9.77
N HIS A 99 -15.49 3.03 9.70
CA HIS A 99 -16.93 2.80 9.87
C HIS A 99 -17.57 1.97 8.74
N LEU A 100 -16.94 1.87 7.57
CA LEU A 100 -17.43 1.07 6.43
C LEU A 100 -16.82 -0.34 6.42
N THR A 101 -15.62 -0.52 6.96
CA THR A 101 -14.96 -1.84 7.06
C THR A 101 -15.39 -2.65 8.27
N ALA A 102 -16.08 -2.06 9.26
CA ALA A 102 -16.68 -2.80 10.37
C ALA A 102 -17.79 -3.79 9.91
N SER A 103 -18.46 -3.51 8.78
CA SER A 103 -19.52 -4.35 8.21
C SER A 103 -18.99 -5.40 7.20
N ALA A 104 -17.78 -5.19 6.67
CA ALA A 104 -17.12 -6.08 5.73
C ALA A 104 -15.74 -6.45 6.27
N ARG A 105 -15.66 -7.59 7.00
CA ARG A 105 -14.47 -8.18 7.63
C ARG A 105 -13.18 -7.39 7.35
N PRO A 106 -12.70 -6.55 8.28
CA PRO A 106 -11.47 -5.80 8.06
C PRO A 106 -10.34 -6.79 7.81
N TYR A 107 -9.56 -6.58 6.75
CA TYR A 107 -8.28 -7.28 6.63
C TYR A 107 -7.39 -6.75 7.74
N VAL A 108 -7.26 -7.53 8.81
CA VAL A 108 -6.43 -7.20 9.96
C VAL A 108 -4.98 -7.30 9.50
N PHE A 109 -4.22 -6.20 9.60
CA PHE A 109 -2.77 -6.23 9.56
C PHE A 109 -2.29 -6.99 10.81
N ASN A 110 -2.32 -8.33 10.77
CA ASN A 110 -1.64 -9.11 11.81
C ASN A 110 -0.15 -8.89 11.62
N HIS A 111 0.43 -8.10 12.52
CA HIS A 111 1.87 -7.91 12.65
C HIS A 111 2.57 -9.12 13.26
N ASP A 112 1.83 -10.13 13.71
CA ASP A 112 2.42 -11.32 14.30
C ASP A 112 2.61 -12.41 13.23
N PRO A 113 3.84 -12.93 13.08
CA PRO A 113 4.00 -14.21 12.40
C PRO A 113 3.21 -15.28 13.18
N PRO A 114 2.76 -16.37 12.52
CA PRO A 114 2.26 -17.52 13.25
C PRO A 114 3.31 -17.93 14.28
N ALA A 115 2.92 -17.96 15.55
CA ALA A 115 3.72 -18.60 16.59
C ALA A 115 3.83 -20.09 16.23
N ASP A 116 5.06 -20.58 16.18
CA ASP A 116 5.36 -22.01 16.07
C ASP A 116 4.73 -22.79 17.24
#